data_AF-A0A1G5B701-F1
#
_entry.id   AF-A0A1G5B701-F1
#
_cell.length_a   1.000
_cell.length_b   1.000
_cell.length_c   1.000
_cell.angle_alpha   90.00
_cell.angle_beta   90.00
_cell.angle_gamma   90.00
#
_symmetry.space_group_name_H-M   'P 1'
#
loop_
_entity.id
_entity.type
_entity.pdbx_description
1 polymer ?
#
loop_
_entity_poly.entity_id
_entity_poly.type
_entity_poly.pdbx_seq_one_letter_code
_entity_poly.pdbx_strand_id
1 'polypeptide(L)'
;MGLSSVGPTVPVVTLWDWLPAAFDPVLILIAVLLGWKADQFGKVLIAAIAALVVSVLASWLIASFGIPWIAPVRADGLTLFPVRVVAALIWASGAYAARRMVKR
;
A
#
# COMPACT_ATOMS: atom_id res chain seq x y z
N MET A 1 -20.36 -20.50 38.81
CA MET A 1 -19.85 -20.73 37.44
C MET A 1 -20.31 -19.55 36.59
N GLY A 2 -19.54 -18.46 36.60
CA GLY A 2 -19.92 -17.19 35.96
C GLY A 2 -19.35 -17.11 34.56
N LEU A 3 -20.22 -17.01 33.56
CA LEU A 3 -19.84 -16.65 32.20
C LEU A 3 -19.42 -15.18 32.23
N SER A 4 -18.13 -14.87 32.14
CA SER A 4 -17.66 -13.50 31.97
C SER A 4 -18.24 -12.96 30.66
N SER A 5 -19.25 -12.10 30.76
CA SER A 5 -19.88 -11.44 29.61
C SER A 5 -18.93 -10.38 29.05
N VAL A 6 -17.92 -10.83 28.30
CA VAL A 6 -17.14 -9.93 27.47
C VAL A 6 -18.05 -9.57 26.30
N GLY A 7 -18.65 -8.38 26.34
CA GLY A 7 -19.40 -7.83 25.21
C GLY A 7 -18.49 -7.70 23.98
N PRO A 8 -19.05 -7.67 22.76
CA PRO A 8 -18.26 -7.55 21.53
C PRO A 8 -17.36 -6.31 21.59
N THR A 9 -16.04 -6.51 21.57
CA THR A 9 -15.07 -5.42 21.48
C THR A 9 -14.88 -5.04 20.02
N VAL A 10 -15.05 -3.75 19.71
CA VAL A 10 -14.77 -3.23 18.37
C VAL A 10 -13.26 -3.22 18.16
N PRO A 11 -12.70 -3.83 17.11
CA PRO A 11 -11.28 -3.72 16.84
C PRO A 11 -10.93 -2.25 16.56
N VAL A 12 -10.15 -1.65 17.45
CA VAL A 12 -9.63 -0.29 17.28
C VAL A 12 -8.41 -0.41 16.38
N VAL A 13 -8.49 0.18 15.18
CA VAL A 13 -7.34 0.25 14.29
C VAL A 13 -6.64 1.59 14.50
N THR A 14 -5.36 1.52 14.85
CA THR A 14 -4.53 2.68 15.13
C THR A 14 -3.81 3.15 13.86
N LEU A 15 -3.33 4.40 13.85
CA LEU A 15 -2.55 4.94 12.74
C LEU A 15 -1.32 4.05 12.42
N TRP A 16 -0.71 3.47 13.45
CA TRP A 16 0.46 2.60 13.33
C TRP A 16 0.18 1.27 12.63
N ASP A 17 -1.09 0.84 12.58
CA ASP A 17 -1.48 -0.35 11.82
C ASP A 17 -1.58 -0.06 10.32
N TRP A 18 -1.84 1.20 9.94
CA TRP A 18 -2.06 1.62 8.54
C TRP A 18 -0.77 2.11 7.87
N LEU A 19 0.08 2.78 8.64
CA LEU A 19 1.31 3.37 8.16
C LEU A 19 2.17 2.38 7.35
N PRO A 20 2.43 1.14 7.83
CA PRO A 20 3.28 0.22 7.10
C PRO A 20 2.73 -0.13 5.70
N ALA A 21 1.41 -0.22 5.55
CA ALA A 21 0.77 -0.45 4.25
C ALA A 21 0.95 0.73 3.28
N ALA A 22 0.94 1.97 3.79
CA ALA A 22 1.20 3.16 2.99
C ALA A 22 2.68 3.32 2.58
N PHE A 23 3.59 2.73 3.36
CA PHE A 23 5.03 2.77 3.16
C PHE A 23 5.61 1.41 2.75
N ASP A 24 4.82 0.56 2.08
CA ASP A 24 5.33 -0.69 1.51
C ASP A 24 6.48 -0.38 0.51
N PRO A 25 7.69 -0.93 0.72
CA PRO A 25 8.85 -0.64 -0.13
C PRO A 25 8.63 -0.97 -1.59
N VAL A 26 7.93 -2.08 -1.90
CA VAL A 26 7.64 -2.48 -3.28
C VAL A 26 6.61 -1.55 -3.88
N LEU A 27 5.59 -1.15 -3.12
CA LEU A 27 4.59 -0.18 -3.57
C LEU A 27 5.25 1.14 -3.94
N ILE A 28 6.08 1.68 -3.04
CA ILE A 28 6.81 2.93 -3.26
C ILE A 28 7.67 2.81 -4.50
N LEU A 29 8.51 1.76 -4.56
CA LEU A 29 9.46 1.58 -5.66
C LEU A 29 8.75 1.56 -7.01
N ILE A 30 7.71 0.73 -7.16
CA ILE A 30 7.01 0.58 -8.44
C ILE A 30 6.18 1.83 -8.76
N ALA A 31 5.49 2.41 -7.78
CA ALA A 31 4.71 3.64 -7.98
C ALA A 31 5.59 4.81 -8.42
N VAL A 32 6.76 4.97 -7.79
CA VAL A 32 7.72 6.02 -8.14
C VAL A 32 8.32 5.77 -9.52
N LEU A 33 8.78 4.55 -9.81
CA LEU A 33 9.38 4.21 -11.11
C LEU A 33 8.41 4.42 -12.27
N LEU A 34 7.17 3.95 -12.13
CA LEU A 34 6.15 4.07 -13.17
C LEU A 34 5.56 5.48 -13.25
N GLY A 35 5.33 6.12 -12.11
CA GLY A 35 4.89 7.52 -12.02
C GLY A 35 5.89 8.45 -12.70
N TRP A 36 7.20 8.29 -12.42
CA TRP A 36 8.25 9.05 -13.10
C TRP A 36 8.23 8.85 -14.62
N LYS A 37 7.93 7.63 -15.11
CA LYS A 37 7.84 7.37 -16.56
C LYS A 37 6.52 7.82 -17.19
N ALA A 38 5.54 8.26 -16.41
CA ALA A 38 4.27 8.72 -16.97
C ALA A 38 4.43 10.01 -17.77
N ASP A 39 3.77 10.08 -18.93
CA ASP A 39 3.72 11.30 -19.76
C ASP A 39 2.41 12.08 -19.56
N GLN A 40 1.35 11.39 -19.14
CA GLN A 40 0.01 11.94 -18.99
C GLN A 40 -0.54 11.62 -17.60
N PHE A 41 -1.44 12.45 -17.09
CA PHE A 41 -2.04 12.24 -15.78
C PHE A 41 -2.81 10.91 -15.72
N GLY A 42 -3.49 10.51 -16.79
CA GLY A 42 -4.16 9.19 -16.87
C GLY A 42 -3.20 8.00 -16.71
N LYS A 43 -1.93 8.13 -17.14
CA LYS A 43 -0.92 7.08 -16.93
C LYS A 43 -0.51 6.95 -15.46
N VAL A 44 -0.74 7.96 -14.63
CA VAL A 44 -0.49 7.91 -13.17
C VAL A 44 -1.45 6.93 -12.50
N LEU A 45 -2.72 6.91 -12.92
CA LEU A 45 -3.69 5.93 -12.41
C LEU A 45 -3.26 4.50 -12.77
N ILE A 46 -2.81 4.28 -14.00
CA ILE A 46 -2.29 2.98 -14.45
C ILE A 46 -1.04 2.59 -13.64
N ALA A 47 -0.12 3.54 -13.41
CA ALA A 47 1.06 3.33 -12.58
C ALA A 47 0.69 2.94 -11.14
N ALA A 48 -0.31 3.60 -10.54
CA ALA A 48 -0.80 3.28 -9.20
C ALA A 48 -1.42 1.88 -9.13
N ILE A 49 -2.26 1.50 -10.10
CA ILE A 49 -2.86 0.16 -10.17
C ILE A 49 -1.76 -0.90 -10.32
N ALA A 50 -0.81 -0.69 -11.24
CA ALA A 50 0.30 -1.62 -11.43
C ALA A 50 1.15 -1.77 -10.17
N ALA A 51 1.49 -0.65 -9.51
CA ALA A 51 2.23 -0.67 -8.25
C ALA A 51 1.49 -1.43 -7.15
N LEU A 52 0.18 -1.23 -7.06
CA LEU A 52 -0.66 -1.90 -6.09
C LEU A 52 -0.71 -3.42 -6.33
N VAL A 53 -0.92 -3.86 -7.57
CA VAL A 53 -0.91 -5.28 -7.93
C VAL A 53 0.44 -5.91 -7.60
N VAL A 54 1.55 -5.28 -8.01
CA VAL A 54 2.90 -5.80 -7.78
C VAL A 54 3.23 -5.85 -6.28
N SER A 55 2.89 -4.80 -5.52
CA SER A 55 3.09 -4.76 -4.06
C SER A 55 2.32 -5.85 -3.33
N VAL A 56 1.05 -6.06 -3.71
CA VAL A 56 0.20 -7.09 -3.09
C VAL A 56 0.74 -8.49 -3.38
N LEU A 57 1.09 -8.77 -4.64
CA LEU A 57 1.66 -10.07 -5.02
C LEU A 57 3.01 -10.32 -4.35
N ALA A 58 3.89 -9.31 -4.30
CA ALA A 58 5.17 -9.42 -3.63
C ALA A 58 5.01 -9.64 -2.12
N SER A 59 4.16 -8.85 -1.46
CA SER A 59 3.92 -8.99 -0.02
C SER A 59 3.28 -10.33 0.34
N TRP A 60 2.37 -10.83 -0.50
CA TRP A 60 1.77 -12.15 -0.32
C TRP A 60 2.82 -13.26 -0.48
N LEU A 61 3.69 -13.17 -1.49
CA LEU A 61 4.77 -14.13 -1.72
C LEU A 61 5.80 -14.12 -0.59
N ILE A 62 6.19 -12.94 -0.10
CA ILE A 62 7.14 -12.81 1.02
C ILE A 62 6.53 -13.42 2.28
N ALA A 63 5.25 -13.11 2.56
CA ALA A 63 4.54 -13.66 3.70
C ALA A 63 4.36 -15.19 3.61
N SER A 64 4.16 -15.75 2.41
CA SER A 64 4.02 -17.20 2.23
C SER A 64 5.31 -17.98 2.48
N PHE A 65 6.47 -17.35 2.31
CA PHE A 65 7.78 -17.89 2.72
C PHE A 65 8.10 -17.70 4.21
N GLY A 66 7.20 -17.09 5.00
CA GLY A 66 7.41 -16.83 6.43
C GLY A 66 8.47 -15.75 6.71
N ILE A 67 8.83 -14.96 5.70
CA ILE A 67 9.81 -13.88 5.84
C ILE A 67 9.11 -12.69 6.52
N PRO A 68 9.67 -12.13 7.61
CA PRO A 68 9.16 -10.91 8.21
C PRO A 68 9.17 -9.76 7.19
N TRP A 69 8.00 -9.20 6.92
CA TRP A 69 7.83 -8.11 5.97
C TRP A 69 7.21 -6.91 6.68
N ILE A 70 7.59 -5.71 6.26
CA ILE A 70 7.12 -4.47 6.89
C ILE A 70 5.62 -4.24 6.66
N ALA A 71 5.09 -4.70 5.53
CA ALA A 71 3.69 -4.52 5.15
C ALA A 71 3.09 -5.86 4.67
N PRO A 72 2.94 -6.87 5.53
CA PRO A 72 2.49 -8.19 5.11
C PRO A 72 1.04 -8.12 4.62
N VAL A 73 0.74 -8.82 3.51
CA VAL A 73 -0.63 -9.04 3.05
C VAL A 73 -1.03 -10.45 3.45
N ARG A 74 -2.04 -10.56 4.31
CA ARG A 74 -2.61 -11.82 4.79
C ARG A 74 -4.12 -11.84 4.46
N ALA A 75 -4.75 -13.02 4.52
CA ALA A 75 -6.16 -13.18 4.17
C ALA A 75 -7.12 -12.33 5.04
N ASP A 76 -6.71 -12.01 6.26
CA ASP A 76 -7.35 -11.09 7.22
C ASP A 76 -6.98 -9.60 6.99
N GLY A 77 -6.02 -9.32 6.11
CA GLY A 77 -5.43 -7.99 5.85
C GLY A 77 -6.09 -7.16 4.75
N LEU A 78 -7.25 -7.56 4.22
CA LEU A 78 -8.01 -6.76 3.24
C LEU A 78 -8.42 -5.38 3.78
N THR A 79 -8.48 -5.22 5.10
CA THR A 79 -8.74 -3.95 5.79
C THR A 79 -7.74 -2.85 5.43
N LEU A 80 -6.49 -3.21 5.08
CA LEU A 80 -5.43 -2.26 4.72
C LEU A 80 -5.38 -1.96 3.22
N PHE A 81 -6.20 -2.63 2.41
CA PHE A 81 -6.20 -2.45 0.97
C PHE A 81 -6.56 -1.01 0.53
N PRO A 82 -7.57 -0.34 1.10
CA PRO A 82 -7.85 1.07 0.77
C PRO A 82 -6.66 2.00 1.03
N VAL A 83 -5.90 1.76 2.10
CA VAL A 83 -4.71 2.55 2.43
C VAL A 83 -3.64 2.40 1.34
N ARG A 84 -3.41 1.16 0.86
CA ARG A 84 -2.48 0.90 -0.25
C ARG A 84 -2.90 1.59 -1.54
N VAL A 85 -4.21 1.63 -1.83
CA VAL A 85 -4.72 2.33 -3.02
C VAL A 85 -4.38 3.81 -2.96
N VAL A 86 -4.69 4.47 -1.83
CA VAL A 86 -4.41 5.89 -1.64
C VAL A 86 -2.90 6.15 -1.68
N ALA A 87 -2.11 5.30 -1.02
CA ALA A 87 -0.65 5.42 -1.04
C ALA A 87 -0.06 5.27 -2.46
N ALA A 88 -0.52 4.29 -3.24
CA ALA A 88 -0.06 4.08 -4.61
C ALA A 88 -0.33 5.31 -5.48
N LEU A 89 -1.52 5.93 -5.34
CA LEU A 89 -1.86 7.17 -6.02
C LEU A 89 -0.96 8.33 -5.58
N ILE A 90 -0.72 8.49 -4.29
CA ILE A 90 0.13 9.57 -3.75
C ILE A 90 1.56 9.41 -4.27
N TRP A 91 2.17 8.23 -4.16
CA TRP A 91 3.54 8.01 -4.60
C TRP A 91 3.71 8.14 -6.11
N ALA A 92 2.78 7.59 -6.91
CA ALA A 92 2.82 7.73 -8.36
C ALA A 92 2.61 9.18 -8.80
N SER A 93 1.67 9.90 -8.17
CA SER A 93 1.42 11.32 -8.46
C SER A 93 2.55 12.21 -8.00
N GLY A 94 3.19 11.90 -6.87
CA GLY A 94 4.35 12.61 -6.35
C GLY A 94 5.55 12.50 -7.29
N ALA A 95 5.90 11.29 -7.72
CA ALA A 95 6.93 11.07 -8.74
C ALA A 95 6.57 11.75 -10.07
N TYR A 96 5.28 11.67 -10.41
CA TYR A 96 4.52 12.53 -11.31
C TYR A 96 5.03 13.97 -11.41
N ALA A 97 4.65 14.70 -10.38
CA ALA A 97 4.88 16.11 -10.22
C ALA A 97 6.38 16.43 -10.13
N ALA A 98 7.14 15.62 -9.38
CA ALA A 98 8.57 15.82 -9.21
C ALA A 98 9.32 15.84 -10.55
N ARG A 99 9.04 14.90 -11.46
CA ARG A 99 9.67 14.89 -12.79
C ARG A 99 9.35 16.16 -13.60
N ARG A 100 8.11 16.64 -13.50
CA ARG A 100 7.69 17.85 -14.22
C ARG A 100 8.37 19.11 -13.68
N MET A 101 8.64 19.15 -12.38
CA MET A 101 9.37 20.26 -11.76
C MET A 101 10.85 20.24 -12.17
N VAL A 102 11.47 19.05 -12.27
CA VAL A 102 12.88 18.92 -12.70
C VAL A 102 13.08 19.25 -14.18
N LYS A 103 12.06 19.07 -15.03
CA LYS A 103 12.12 19.37 -16.47
C LYS A 103 11.76 20.81 -16.84
N ARG A 104 11.35 21.63 -15.87
CA ARG A 104 11.11 23.06 -16.04
C ARG A 104 12.38 23.83 -15.77
#